data_AF-A0A935TE16-F1
#
_entry.id   AF-A0A935TE16-F1
#
_cell.length_a   1.000
_cell.length_b   1.000
_cell.length_c   1.000
_cell.angle_alpha   90.00
_cell.angle_beta   90.00
_cell.angle_gamma   90.00
#
_symmetry.space_group_name_H-M   'P 1'
#
loop_
_entity.id
_entity.type
_entity.pdbx_description
1 polymer ?
#
loop_
_entity_poly.entity_id
_entity_poly.type
_entity_poly.pdbx_seq_one_letter_code
_entity_poly.pdbx_strand_id
1 'polypeptide(L)'
;MNGTFLVIATSLFAASALADDALPAAPQPGDCVTFREGGSGWLLKAPTYWLRGVIAGVSRERRMAKVCPRIGKPVSAYTRVDQLRMAAATPCVEHDSEVGEVDVLRLQVSVEAWETPWSYQHGNVGWLFRGQFLEQTLKHGQVIDMDAGWLEPCEAGS
;
A
#
# COMPACT_ATOMS: atom_id res chain seq x y z
N MET A 1 67.34 -7.61 41.95
CA MET A 1 65.98 -7.11 42.26
C MET A 1 65.36 -6.67 40.94
N ASN A 2 64.78 -7.61 40.18
CA ASN A 2 63.33 -7.88 40.06
C ASN A 2 62.53 -6.70 39.49
N GLY A 3 61.92 -6.91 38.31
CA GLY A 3 60.99 -5.95 37.69
C GLY A 3 60.41 -6.41 36.35
N THR A 4 59.56 -7.44 36.41
CA THR A 4 58.67 -7.97 35.36
C THR A 4 57.67 -6.93 34.84
N PHE A 5 57.49 -6.77 33.52
CA PHE A 5 56.28 -6.21 32.85
C PHE A 5 56.37 -6.59 31.35
N LEU A 6 55.34 -6.90 30.55
CA LEU A 6 53.94 -7.29 30.68
C LEU A 6 53.54 -7.72 29.25
N VAL A 7 53.04 -8.93 29.05
CA VAL A 7 52.61 -9.42 27.74
C VAL A 7 51.25 -8.82 27.40
N ILE A 8 51.16 -8.02 26.33
CA ILE A 8 49.88 -7.49 25.82
C ILE A 8 49.31 -8.55 24.87
N ALA A 9 48.29 -9.27 25.32
CA ALA A 9 47.49 -10.14 24.49
C ALA A 9 46.52 -9.30 23.65
N THR A 10 46.71 -9.28 22.33
CA THR A 10 45.79 -8.66 21.38
C THR A 10 44.63 -9.62 21.09
N SER A 11 43.47 -9.32 21.67
CA SER A 11 42.22 -10.04 21.37
C SER A 11 41.65 -9.57 20.02
N LEU A 12 41.64 -10.47 19.03
CA LEU A 12 40.88 -10.32 17.79
C LEU A 12 39.40 -10.55 18.09
N PHE A 13 38.61 -9.48 18.17
CA PHE A 13 37.16 -9.57 18.16
C PHE A 13 36.67 -9.67 16.70
N ALA A 14 36.24 -10.87 16.31
CA ALA A 14 35.48 -11.06 15.09
C ALA A 14 34.05 -10.53 15.30
N ALA A 15 33.71 -9.44 14.59
CA ALA A 15 32.36 -8.91 14.56
C ALA A 15 31.52 -9.73 13.57
N SER A 16 30.66 -10.60 14.10
CA SER A 16 29.63 -11.26 13.30
C SER A 16 28.54 -10.24 12.97
N ALA A 17 28.45 -9.83 11.69
CA ALA A 17 27.34 -9.03 11.19
C ALA A 17 26.07 -9.89 11.22
N LEU A 18 25.17 -9.60 12.16
CA LEU A 18 23.81 -10.11 12.12
C LEU A 18 23.06 -9.31 11.05
N ALA A 19 22.50 -10.01 10.07
CA ALA A 19 21.55 -9.43 9.14
C ALA A 19 20.34 -8.94 9.95
N ASP A 20 20.15 -7.63 9.98
CA ASP A 20 18.99 -6.98 10.58
C ASP A 20 17.81 -7.23 9.63
N ASP A 21 16.86 -8.07 10.04
CA ASP A 21 15.53 -8.14 9.43
C ASP A 21 14.81 -6.82 9.77
N ALA A 22 15.24 -5.75 9.09
CA ALA A 22 14.71 -4.42 9.32
C ALA A 22 13.23 -4.43 8.95
N LEU A 23 12.38 -4.16 9.94
CA LEU A 23 10.96 -3.87 9.69
C LEU A 23 10.88 -2.81 8.59
N PRO A 24 9.97 -2.97 7.60
CA PRO A 24 9.85 -1.99 6.53
C PRO A 24 9.65 -0.60 7.13
N ALA A 25 10.47 0.35 6.69
CA ALA A 25 10.44 1.71 7.18
C ALA A 25 9.02 2.29 7.01
N ALA A 26 8.55 3.03 8.02
CA ALA A 26 7.26 3.69 7.93
C ALA A 26 7.27 4.73 6.79
N PRO A 27 6.21 4.81 5.97
CA PRO A 27 6.18 5.69 4.80
C PRO A 27 6.36 7.16 5.19
N GLN A 28 7.17 7.88 4.41
CA GLN A 28 7.51 9.28 4.62
C GLN A 28 7.16 10.13 3.39
N PRO A 29 6.90 11.44 3.56
CA PRO A 29 6.83 12.36 2.43
C PRO A 29 8.11 12.28 1.58
N GLY A 30 7.94 12.22 0.26
CA GLY A 30 9.01 12.01 -0.71
C GLY A 30 9.19 10.56 -1.16
N ASP A 31 8.64 9.58 -0.44
CA ASP A 31 8.71 8.18 -0.87
C ASP A 31 7.85 7.94 -2.11
N CYS A 32 8.33 7.07 -3.00
CA CYS A 32 7.58 6.60 -4.16
C CYS A 32 6.67 5.44 -3.76
N VAL A 33 5.39 5.54 -4.14
CA VAL A 33 4.39 4.51 -3.89
C VAL A 33 3.63 4.14 -5.16
N THR A 34 3.20 2.88 -5.22
CA THR A 34 2.34 2.36 -6.27
C THR A 34 1.10 1.70 -5.67
N PHE A 35 -0.06 2.02 -6.22
CA PHE A 35 -1.28 1.25 -6.07
C PHE A 35 -1.42 0.32 -7.26
N ARG A 36 -1.80 -0.94 -7.04
CA ARG A 36 -2.00 -1.94 -8.10
C ARG A 36 -3.36 -2.59 -7.99
N GLU A 37 -3.98 -2.81 -9.13
CA GLU A 37 -5.25 -3.52 -9.23
C GLU A 37 -5.19 -4.56 -10.36
N GLY A 38 -5.81 -5.73 -10.16
CA GLY A 38 -5.79 -6.81 -11.13
C GLY A 38 -4.52 -7.66 -11.00
N GLY A 39 -4.07 -8.27 -12.09
CA GLY A 39 -2.91 -9.17 -12.08
C GLY A 39 -3.13 -10.53 -11.40
N SER A 40 -4.23 -10.72 -10.67
CA SER A 40 -4.59 -12.00 -10.04
C SER A 40 -5.14 -12.99 -11.07
N GLY A 41 -4.46 -14.12 -11.28
CA GLY A 41 -4.91 -15.21 -12.13
C GLY A 41 -3.83 -16.27 -12.29
N TRP A 42 -4.14 -17.53 -11.95
CA TRP A 42 -3.17 -18.63 -12.04
C TRP A 42 -2.85 -18.98 -13.51
N LEU A 43 -3.87 -19.05 -14.37
CA LEU A 43 -3.73 -19.60 -15.72
C LEU A 43 -3.39 -18.55 -16.80
N LEU A 44 -3.98 -17.37 -16.72
CA LEU A 44 -3.72 -16.23 -17.59
C LEU A 44 -3.47 -15.02 -16.68
N LYS A 45 -2.29 -14.40 -16.78
CA LYS A 45 -2.02 -13.15 -16.05
C LYS A 45 -3.01 -12.11 -16.53
N ALA A 46 -3.99 -11.78 -15.69
CA ALA A 46 -4.88 -10.66 -15.94
C ALA A 46 -4.03 -9.38 -16.10
N PRO A 47 -4.47 -8.41 -16.91
CA PRO A 47 -3.79 -7.13 -16.97
C PRO A 47 -3.70 -6.53 -15.56
N THR A 48 -2.52 -6.00 -15.22
CA THR A 48 -2.28 -5.27 -13.98
C THR A 48 -2.35 -3.78 -14.28
N TYR A 49 -3.29 -3.10 -13.63
CA TYR A 49 -3.44 -1.67 -13.67
C TYR A 49 -2.77 -1.05 -12.45
N TRP A 50 -2.33 0.19 -12.58
CA TRP A 50 -1.53 0.81 -11.53
C TRP A 50 -1.63 2.33 -11.52
N LEU A 51 -1.40 2.90 -10.35
CA LEU A 51 -1.20 4.33 -10.14
C LEU A 51 0.08 4.50 -9.35
N ARG A 52 0.98 5.35 -9.84
CA ARG A 52 2.23 5.72 -9.20
C ARG A 52 2.20 7.17 -8.78
N GLY A 53 2.78 7.45 -7.62
CA GLY A 53 2.99 8.82 -7.17
C GLY A 53 4.01 8.91 -6.06
N VAL A 54 4.16 10.14 -5.56
CA VAL A 54 5.05 10.47 -4.45
C VAL A 54 4.21 10.91 -3.25
N ILE A 55 4.58 10.44 -2.06
CA ILE A 55 3.91 10.85 -0.82
C ILE A 55 4.13 12.35 -0.60
N ALA A 56 3.06 13.12 -0.61
CA ALA A 56 3.04 14.53 -0.28
C ALA A 56 2.78 14.78 1.22
N GLY A 57 2.10 13.85 1.89
CA GLY A 57 1.75 13.96 3.30
C GLY A 57 1.31 12.64 3.91
N VAL A 58 1.43 12.55 5.24
CA VAL A 58 1.08 11.37 6.03
C VAL A 58 0.18 11.82 7.18
N SER A 59 -0.96 11.14 7.36
CA SER A 59 -1.86 11.40 8.48
C SER A 59 -2.33 10.10 9.13
N ARG A 60 -2.44 10.12 10.45
CA ARG A 60 -3.02 9.03 11.24
C ARG A 60 -4.39 9.45 11.73
N GLU A 61 -5.38 8.60 11.54
CA GLU A 61 -6.73 8.82 12.02
C GLU A 61 -7.23 7.58 12.77
N ARG A 62 -8.08 7.78 13.78
CA ARG A 62 -8.83 6.69 14.39
C ARG A 62 -10.21 6.61 13.76
N ARG A 63 -10.59 5.42 13.29
CA ARG A 63 -11.90 5.17 12.69
C ARG A 63 -12.57 3.99 13.34
N MET A 64 -13.89 4.05 13.44
CA MET A 64 -14.71 2.89 13.81
C MET A 64 -14.85 1.98 12.59
N ALA A 65 -14.13 0.86 12.56
CA ALA A 65 -14.29 -0.16 11.54
C ALA A 65 -15.61 -0.90 11.78
N LYS A 66 -16.53 -0.79 10.81
CA LYS A 66 -17.83 -1.48 10.84
C LYS A 66 -17.78 -2.73 9.98
N VAL A 67 -18.83 -3.55 10.01
CA VAL A 67 -18.93 -4.71 9.12
C VAL A 67 -18.94 -4.29 7.65
N CYS A 68 -18.17 -4.99 6.82
CA CYS A 68 -18.08 -4.73 5.39
C CYS A 68 -19.44 -4.86 4.68
N PRO A 69 -19.74 -4.02 3.67
CA PRO A 69 -20.99 -4.11 2.93
C PRO A 69 -21.14 -5.47 2.22
N ARG A 70 -22.27 -6.14 2.44
CA ARG A 70 -22.64 -7.35 1.69
C ARG A 70 -23.36 -6.97 0.40
N ILE A 71 -22.68 -7.10 -0.74
CA ILE A 71 -23.19 -6.70 -2.06
C ILE A 71 -24.00 -7.81 -2.76
N GLY A 72 -24.03 -9.03 -2.20
CA GLY A 72 -24.93 -10.11 -2.64
C GLY A 72 -24.64 -10.70 -4.02
N LYS A 73 -23.47 -10.39 -4.60
CA LYS A 73 -22.98 -10.89 -5.89
C LYS A 73 -21.46 -11.08 -5.83
N PRO A 74 -20.85 -11.87 -6.72
CA PRO A 74 -19.40 -12.03 -6.73
C PRO A 74 -18.69 -10.73 -7.09
N VAL A 75 -17.46 -10.56 -6.62
CA VAL A 75 -16.62 -9.37 -6.89
C VAL A 75 -16.46 -9.10 -8.38
N SER A 76 -16.39 -10.14 -9.21
CA SER A 76 -16.32 -10.02 -10.68
C SER A 76 -17.56 -9.35 -11.31
N ALA A 77 -18.68 -9.32 -10.61
CA ALA A 77 -19.93 -8.67 -11.05
C ALA A 77 -20.15 -7.29 -10.38
N TYR A 78 -19.16 -6.76 -9.65
CA TYR A 78 -19.26 -5.45 -9.03
C TYR A 78 -19.37 -4.38 -10.11
N THR A 79 -20.32 -3.46 -9.89
CA THR A 79 -20.45 -2.24 -10.67
C THR A 79 -19.62 -1.15 -10.01
N ARG A 80 -19.48 -0.02 -10.70
CA ARG A 80 -18.84 1.17 -10.13
C ARG A 80 -19.47 1.61 -8.80
N VAL A 81 -20.80 1.57 -8.69
CA VAL A 81 -21.51 1.94 -7.45
C VAL A 81 -21.15 1.00 -6.31
N ASP A 82 -20.97 -0.28 -6.60
CA ASP A 82 -20.57 -1.26 -5.58
C ASP A 82 -19.14 -1.02 -5.10
N GLN A 83 -18.22 -0.70 -6.01
CA GLN A 83 -16.84 -0.38 -5.63
C GLN A 83 -16.75 0.87 -4.76
N LEU A 84 -17.52 1.91 -5.11
CA LEU A 84 -17.58 3.12 -4.30
C LEU A 84 -18.14 2.83 -2.91
N ARG A 85 -19.17 1.97 -2.81
CA ARG A 85 -19.72 1.55 -1.53
C ARG A 85 -18.70 0.77 -0.69
N MET A 86 -17.92 -0.11 -1.31
CA MET A 86 -16.86 -0.86 -0.63
C MET A 86 -15.72 0.07 -0.18
N ALA A 87 -15.24 0.94 -1.07
CA ALA A 87 -14.17 1.89 -0.76
C ALA A 87 -14.55 2.84 0.37
N ALA A 88 -15.78 3.36 0.38
CA ALA A 88 -16.29 4.23 1.44
C ALA A 88 -16.42 3.53 2.80
N ALA A 89 -16.53 2.20 2.81
CA ALA A 89 -16.60 1.42 4.05
C ALA A 89 -15.22 1.03 4.59
N THR A 90 -14.14 1.20 3.82
CA THR A 90 -12.81 0.74 4.23
C THR A 90 -12.15 1.73 5.21
N PRO A 91 -11.55 1.27 6.32
CA PRO A 91 -11.44 -0.12 6.76
C PRO A 91 -12.75 -0.66 7.35
N CYS A 92 -13.07 -1.90 7.00
CA CYS A 92 -14.20 -2.65 7.53
C CYS A 92 -13.77 -4.06 7.95
N VAL A 93 -14.58 -4.71 8.76
CA VAL A 93 -14.36 -6.06 9.30
C VAL A 93 -15.40 -7.05 8.77
N GLU A 94 -15.11 -8.34 8.84
CA GLU A 94 -16.03 -9.37 8.33
C GLU A 94 -17.15 -9.69 9.32
N HIS A 95 -16.87 -9.69 10.63
CA HIS A 95 -17.82 -10.07 11.67
C HIS A 95 -18.11 -8.94 12.65
N ASP A 96 -19.34 -8.90 13.18
CA ASP A 96 -19.75 -7.91 14.18
C ASP A 96 -18.90 -7.93 15.46
N SER A 97 -18.35 -9.09 15.83
CA SER A 97 -17.46 -9.24 16.99
C SER A 97 -16.12 -8.51 16.84
N GLU A 98 -15.76 -8.12 15.62
CA GLU A 98 -14.49 -7.44 15.29
C GLU A 98 -14.68 -5.92 15.16
N VAL A 99 -15.92 -5.42 15.29
CA VAL A 99 -16.22 -3.99 15.20
C VAL A 99 -15.51 -3.25 16.33
N GLY A 100 -14.77 -2.20 15.97
CA GLY A 100 -13.98 -1.44 16.94
C GLY A 100 -13.24 -0.25 16.33
N GLU A 101 -12.60 0.54 17.20
CA GLU A 101 -11.69 1.58 16.75
C GLU A 101 -10.41 0.96 16.20
N VAL A 102 -10.01 1.43 15.02
CA VAL A 102 -8.75 1.06 14.38
C VAL A 102 -7.97 2.32 14.02
N ASP A 103 -6.65 2.23 14.13
CA ASP A 103 -5.74 3.24 13.60
C ASP A 103 -5.59 3.04 12.09
N VAL A 104 -5.85 4.10 11.35
CA VAL A 104 -5.74 4.13 9.89
C VAL A 104 -4.63 5.10 9.51
N LEU A 105 -3.72 4.62 8.67
CA LEU A 105 -2.67 5.44 8.08
C LEU A 105 -3.13 5.90 6.69
N ARG A 106 -3.30 7.20 6.51
CA ARG A 106 -3.69 7.83 5.24
C ARG A 106 -2.50 8.54 4.63
N LEU A 107 -2.33 8.38 3.33
CA LEU A 107 -1.28 9.00 2.54
C LEU A 107 -1.91 9.97 1.54
N GLN A 108 -1.43 11.21 1.55
CA GLN A 108 -1.67 12.16 0.47
C GLN A 108 -0.63 11.88 -0.62
N VAL A 109 -1.08 11.43 -1.78
CA VAL A 109 -0.21 11.01 -2.89
C VAL A 109 -0.33 12.00 -4.02
N SER A 110 0.78 12.63 -4.40
CA SER A 110 0.90 13.41 -5.63
C SER A 110 1.05 12.45 -6.81
N VAL A 111 0.04 12.41 -7.67
CA VAL A 111 -0.03 11.49 -8.81
C VAL A 111 1.04 11.84 -9.85
N GLU A 112 1.81 10.85 -10.30
CA GLU A 112 2.83 11.01 -11.35
C GLU A 112 2.46 10.29 -12.64
N ALA A 113 2.03 9.03 -12.55
CA ALA A 113 1.70 8.22 -13.72
C ALA A 113 0.66 7.15 -13.36
N TRP A 114 -0.07 6.65 -14.35
CA TRP A 114 -1.04 5.60 -14.16
C TRP A 114 -1.33 4.83 -15.46
N GLU A 115 -1.79 3.60 -15.30
CA GLU A 115 -2.39 2.78 -16.34
C GLU A 115 -3.75 2.31 -15.85
N THR A 116 -4.81 2.52 -16.63
CA THR A 116 -6.18 2.15 -16.24
C THR A 116 -6.91 1.41 -17.35
N PRO A 117 -7.86 0.52 -17.03
CA PRO A 117 -8.71 -0.08 -18.04
C PRO A 117 -9.60 0.97 -18.69
N TRP A 118 -9.60 1.01 -20.02
CA TRP A 118 -10.42 1.94 -20.81
C TRP A 118 -11.82 1.39 -21.13
N SER A 119 -12.01 0.07 -21.05
CA SER A 119 -13.26 -0.62 -21.32
C SER A 119 -13.45 -1.80 -20.36
N TYR A 120 -14.70 -2.27 -20.21
CA TYR A 120 -15.02 -3.47 -19.44
C TYR A 120 -14.38 -4.76 -20.00
N GLN A 121 -13.98 -4.74 -21.27
CA GLN A 121 -13.28 -5.86 -21.91
C GLN A 121 -11.79 -5.88 -21.54
N HIS A 122 -11.24 -4.72 -21.16
CA HIS A 122 -9.83 -4.59 -20.79
C HIS A 122 -9.62 -4.80 -19.28
N GLY A 123 -10.66 -4.73 -18.45
CA GLY A 123 -10.54 -5.01 -17.02
C GLY A 123 -11.84 -4.83 -16.26
N ASN A 124 -11.83 -5.29 -15.01
CA ASN A 124 -12.94 -5.09 -14.10
C ASN A 124 -13.12 -3.59 -13.76
N VAL A 125 -14.33 -3.23 -13.35
CA VAL A 125 -14.61 -1.93 -12.72
C VAL A 125 -14.08 -2.01 -11.30
N GLY A 126 -12.89 -1.49 -11.04
CA GLY A 126 -12.37 -1.30 -9.69
C GLY A 126 -12.08 0.15 -9.35
N TRP A 127 -11.04 0.38 -8.57
CA TRP A 127 -10.61 1.69 -8.11
C TRP A 127 -10.01 2.46 -9.27
N LEU A 128 -9.26 1.78 -10.14
CA LEU A 128 -8.74 2.35 -11.37
C LEU A 128 -9.65 2.00 -12.55
N PHE A 129 -10.32 3.00 -13.10
CA PHE A 129 -11.13 2.80 -14.31
C PHE A 129 -11.21 4.10 -15.13
N ARG A 130 -10.89 4.02 -16.43
CA ARG A 130 -10.98 5.15 -17.38
C ARG A 130 -10.29 6.44 -16.92
N GLY A 131 -9.06 6.33 -16.45
CA GLY A 131 -8.26 7.47 -15.98
C GLY A 131 -8.75 8.06 -14.66
N GLN A 132 -9.40 7.25 -13.82
CA GLN A 132 -9.94 7.70 -12.54
C GLN A 132 -9.43 6.82 -11.41
N PHE A 133 -9.32 7.42 -10.21
CA PHE A 133 -9.27 6.73 -8.93
C PHE A 133 -10.60 6.96 -8.22
N LEU A 134 -11.42 5.92 -8.10
CA LEU A 134 -12.81 6.00 -7.65
C LEU A 134 -13.61 7.02 -8.49
N GLU A 135 -13.98 8.17 -7.92
CA GLU A 135 -14.70 9.25 -8.62
C GLU A 135 -13.78 10.39 -9.09
N GLN A 136 -12.50 10.35 -8.72
CA GLN A 136 -11.56 11.41 -9.01
C GLN A 136 -10.87 11.16 -10.34
N THR A 137 -10.97 12.11 -11.28
CA THR A 137 -10.20 12.05 -12.53
C THR A 137 -8.74 12.32 -12.25
N LEU A 138 -7.86 11.40 -12.65
CA LEU A 138 -6.43 11.48 -12.42
C LEU A 138 -5.78 12.53 -13.31
N LYS A 139 -4.91 13.33 -12.70
CA LYS A 139 -4.07 14.32 -13.36
C LYS A 139 -2.68 14.30 -12.73
N HIS A 140 -1.66 14.51 -13.54
CA HIS A 140 -0.30 14.67 -13.04
C HIS A 140 -0.23 15.81 -12.02
N GLY A 141 0.43 15.58 -10.88
CA GLY A 141 0.57 16.52 -9.76
C GLY A 141 -0.67 16.69 -8.89
N GLN A 142 -1.79 16.02 -9.20
CA GLN A 142 -2.95 16.03 -8.33
C GLN A 142 -2.66 15.26 -7.05
N VAL A 143 -3.01 15.83 -5.91
CA VAL A 143 -2.93 15.15 -4.62
C VAL A 143 -4.24 14.42 -4.35
N ILE A 144 -4.16 13.11 -4.12
CA ILE A 144 -5.29 12.25 -3.73
C ILE A 144 -5.01 11.60 -2.37
N ASP A 145 -6.06 11.39 -1.59
CA ASP A 145 -5.97 10.71 -0.29
C ASP A 145 -6.22 9.20 -0.45
N MET A 146 -5.30 8.39 0.06
CA MET A 146 -5.31 6.93 -0.11
C MET A 146 -5.01 6.23 1.21
N ASP A 147 -5.52 5.00 1.36
CA ASP A 147 -5.13 4.15 2.47
C ASP A 147 -3.71 3.63 2.27
N ALA A 148 -2.87 3.71 3.30
CA ALA A 148 -1.51 3.20 3.22
C ALA A 148 -1.48 1.68 2.99
N GLY A 149 -2.47 0.94 3.49
CA GLY A 149 -2.57 -0.51 3.29
C GLY A 149 -2.85 -0.93 1.83
N TRP A 150 -3.21 0.02 0.96
CA TRP A 150 -3.36 -0.24 -0.48
C TRP A 150 -2.08 0.02 -1.28
N LEU A 151 -1.08 0.66 -0.66
CA LEU A 151 0.09 1.17 -1.35
C LEU A 151 1.29 0.29 -1.07
N GLU A 152 2.03 0.01 -2.13
CA GLU A 152 3.32 -0.67 -2.07
C GLU A 152 4.42 0.36 -2.37
N PRO A 153 5.61 0.24 -1.76
CA PRO A 153 6.77 1.00 -2.21
C PRO A 153 7.03 0.73 -3.70
N CYS A 154 7.46 1.74 -4.44
CA CYS A 154 7.93 1.52 -5.81
C CYS A 154 9.12 0.57 -5.83
N GLU A 155 9.19 -0.27 -6.87
CA GLU A 155 10.38 -1.08 -7.12
C GLU A 155 11.61 -0.16 -7.30
N ALA A 156 12.70 -0.49 -6.62
CA ALA A 156 13.95 0.25 -6.71
C ALA A 156 14.60 0.01 -8.08
N GLY A 157 14.27 0.86 -9.06
CA GLY A 157 14.94 0.94 -10.34
C GLY A 157 14.40 -0.01 -11.42
N SER A 158 13.90 0.60 -12.50
CA SER A 158 13.91 0.02 -13.84
C SER A 158 14.50 1.04 -14.80
#